data_AF-A0A853J775-F1
#
_entry.id   AF-A0A853J775-F1
#
_cell.length_a   1.000
_cell.length_b   1.000
_cell.length_c   1.000
_cell.angle_alpha   90.00
_cell.angle_beta   90.00
_cell.angle_gamma   90.00
#
_symmetry.space_group_name_H-M   'P 1'
#
loop_
_entity.id
_entity.type
_entity.pdbx_description
1 polymer ?
#
loop_
_entity_poly.entity_id
_entity_poly.type
_entity_poly.pdbx_seq_one_letter_code
_entity_poly.pdbx_strand_id
1 'polypeptide(L)'
;MFWTKRVVIGDGERGLVYRNRQFQRVLAAGVYRWFDPLDRIEVRTFAIAAPEYAGHDVDALVARLGGRLGETFVLADIGVDEVGLVLKNGKLEDVLAPGSRRLYWRGLVEVEVRRVSLAETLELPREVLARLRQLGALAKVAVAVDVPAESAGLLFVDGRLVRTLAPGAWAFWNFRKNVAAEVIELRVQSVEVSGQELLTRDRVSLRVNLAATMRVTDPVAARTKVAKFGDQLYRELQYGLRKVVSARTLDELLGDKASLDADIFGYVRGKVTGFGIEVLGVGVKDVILPGEMKEILNSVVQAEKAAQANVIRRREEANATRSLLNTARLIEENPTLMRLKELEALEKVTEKIDRFTVFGGLDGVLNQLVTLK
;
A
#
# COMPACT_ATOMS: atom_id res chain seq x y z
N MET A 1 -33.13 73.55 -17.50
CA MET A 1 -32.48 72.81 -16.39
C MET A 1 -32.20 71.34 -16.72
N PHE A 2 -32.51 70.85 -17.93
CA PHE A 2 -32.47 69.43 -18.32
C PHE A 2 -31.14 68.92 -18.88
N TRP A 3 -30.13 69.78 -19.04
CA TRP A 3 -28.88 69.44 -19.75
C TRP A 3 -27.69 69.16 -18.82
N THR A 4 -27.92 69.11 -17.50
CA THR A 4 -26.86 68.93 -16.50
C THR A 4 -26.98 67.58 -15.79
N LYS A 5 -26.01 66.70 -15.98
CA LYS A 5 -25.93 65.37 -15.34
C LYS A 5 -25.18 65.49 -14.03
N ARG A 6 -25.83 65.19 -12.91
CA ARG A 6 -25.21 65.12 -11.57
C ARG A 6 -24.90 63.66 -11.25
N VAL A 7 -23.65 63.36 -10.90
CA VAL A 7 -23.24 62.03 -10.41
C VAL A 7 -22.59 62.22 -9.06
N VAL A 8 -22.97 61.36 -8.11
CA VAL A 8 -22.41 61.30 -6.77
C VAL A 8 -21.59 60.02 -6.69
N ILE A 9 -20.36 60.12 -6.20
CA ILE A 9 -19.46 58.97 -5.98
C ILE A 9 -19.17 58.92 -4.49
N GLY A 10 -19.49 57.79 -3.86
CA GLY A 10 -19.22 57.59 -2.43
C GLY A 10 -17.74 57.38 -2.11
N ASP A 11 -17.38 57.48 -0.83
CA ASP A 11 -16.01 57.30 -0.33
C ASP A 11 -15.43 55.91 -0.64
N GLY A 12 -16.30 54.90 -0.66
CA GLY A 12 -16.00 53.52 -1.05
C GLY A 12 -16.19 53.22 -2.53
N GLU A 13 -16.23 54.23 -3.40
CA GLU A 13 -16.45 54.08 -4.83
C GLU A 13 -15.43 54.83 -5.69
N ARG A 14 -15.34 54.40 -6.95
CA ARG A 14 -14.62 55.10 -8.02
C ARG A 14 -15.50 55.19 -9.26
N GLY A 15 -15.46 56.34 -9.92
CA GLY A 15 -16.20 56.56 -11.17
C GLY A 15 -15.25 56.53 -12.37
N LEU A 16 -15.57 55.78 -13.41
CA LEU A 16 -14.90 55.86 -14.71
C LEU A 16 -15.78 56.66 -15.67
N VAL A 17 -15.24 57.76 -16.19
CA VAL A 17 -15.94 58.63 -17.14
C VAL A 17 -15.58 58.25 -18.56
N TYR A 18 -16.60 57.98 -19.35
CA TYR A 18 -16.50 57.75 -20.78
C TYR A 18 -17.20 58.87 -21.52
N ARG A 19 -16.61 59.32 -22.63
CA ARG A 19 -17.26 60.23 -23.58
C ARG A 19 -17.27 59.56 -24.94
N ASN A 20 -18.46 59.41 -25.54
CA ASN A 20 -18.62 58.65 -26.79
C ASN A 20 -17.95 57.26 -26.72
N ARG A 21 -18.17 56.53 -25.61
CA ARG A 21 -17.56 55.21 -25.32
C ARG A 21 -16.03 55.19 -25.20
N GLN A 22 -15.36 56.35 -25.18
CA GLN A 22 -13.92 56.44 -24.95
C GLN A 22 -13.64 56.88 -23.51
N PHE A 23 -12.78 56.15 -22.81
CA PHE A 23 -12.35 56.51 -21.48
C PHE A 23 -11.66 57.89 -21.44
N GLN A 24 -12.04 58.70 -20.45
CA GLN A 24 -11.53 60.07 -20.27
C GLN A 24 -10.72 60.22 -18.98
N ARG A 25 -11.30 59.85 -17.83
CA ARG A 25 -10.66 59.99 -16.51
C ARG A 25 -11.34 59.13 -15.43
N VAL A 26 -10.61 58.91 -14.35
CA VAL A 26 -11.11 58.35 -13.10
C VAL A 26 -11.55 59.49 -12.17
N LEU A 27 -12.63 59.28 -11.43
CA LEU A 27 -13.15 60.18 -10.42
C LEU A 27 -13.04 59.54 -9.04
N ALA A 28 -12.52 60.32 -8.09
CA ALA A 28 -12.56 60.01 -6.67
C ALA A 28 -13.94 60.36 -6.08
N ALA A 29 -14.13 60.05 -4.80
CA ALA A 29 -15.33 60.41 -4.06
C ALA A 29 -15.65 61.91 -4.17
N GLY A 30 -16.94 62.24 -4.34
CA GLY A 30 -17.39 63.61 -4.51
C GLY A 30 -18.65 63.76 -5.36
N VAL A 31 -19.14 65.00 -5.44
CA VAL A 31 -20.31 65.36 -6.25
C VAL A 31 -19.84 66.08 -7.50
N TYR A 32 -20.12 65.50 -8.66
CA TYR A 32 -19.73 66.05 -9.96
C TYR A 32 -20.96 66.43 -10.77
N ARG A 33 -20.83 67.51 -11.55
CA ARG A 33 -21.87 68.00 -12.46
C ARG A 33 -21.25 68.23 -13.84
N TRP A 34 -21.88 67.70 -14.88
CA TRP A 34 -21.48 67.95 -16.26
C TRP A 34 -22.63 68.51 -17.07
N PHE A 35 -22.29 69.40 -18.00
CA PHE A 35 -23.20 69.83 -19.05
C PHE A 35 -23.07 68.87 -20.23
N ASP A 36 -24.10 68.07 -20.49
CA ASP A 36 -24.09 67.03 -21.52
C ASP A 36 -25.39 67.05 -22.33
N PRO A 37 -25.52 68.00 -23.28
CA PRO A 37 -26.76 68.16 -24.03
C PRO A 37 -26.99 67.08 -25.10
N LEU A 38 -26.04 66.18 -25.33
CA LEU A 38 -26.10 65.17 -26.39
C LEU A 38 -25.96 63.74 -25.84
N ASP A 39 -26.12 63.57 -24.52
CA ASP A 39 -25.95 62.32 -23.76
C ASP A 39 -24.71 61.51 -24.17
N ARG A 40 -23.58 62.22 -24.27
CA ARG A 40 -22.29 61.65 -24.70
C ARG A 40 -21.46 61.14 -23.53
N ILE A 41 -21.78 61.54 -22.29
CA ILE A 41 -21.02 61.26 -21.09
C ILE A 41 -21.70 60.13 -20.30
N GLU A 42 -20.99 59.01 -20.20
CA GLU A 42 -21.36 57.88 -19.36
C GLU A 42 -20.41 57.82 -18.16
N VAL A 43 -20.95 57.71 -16.95
CA VAL A 43 -20.15 57.52 -15.72
C VAL A 43 -20.52 56.18 -15.13
N ARG A 44 -19.54 55.28 -15.05
CA ARG A 44 -19.71 53.95 -14.44
C ARG A 44 -19.10 53.98 -13.05
N THR A 45 -19.90 53.69 -12.03
CA THR A 45 -19.46 53.63 -10.63
C THR A 45 -19.11 52.20 -10.24
N PHE A 46 -18.00 52.04 -9.52
CA PHE A 46 -17.53 50.75 -9.04
C PHE A 46 -17.22 50.85 -7.54
N ALA A 47 -17.69 49.87 -6.78
CA ALA A 47 -17.35 49.75 -5.37
C ALA A 47 -15.91 49.26 -5.22
N ILE A 48 -15.05 50.04 -4.56
CA ILE A 48 -13.65 49.66 -4.31
C ILE A 48 -13.49 48.69 -3.12
N ALA A 49 -14.58 48.38 -2.42
CA ALA A 49 -14.62 47.30 -1.44
C ALA A 49 -14.41 45.92 -2.10
N ALA A 50 -14.84 45.77 -3.36
CA ALA A 50 -14.43 44.67 -4.21
C ALA A 50 -13.13 45.10 -4.94
N PRO A 51 -11.97 44.55 -4.56
CA PRO A 51 -10.70 45.05 -5.08
C PRO A 51 -10.50 44.75 -6.57
N GLU A 52 -11.14 43.71 -7.10
CA GLU A 52 -10.99 43.34 -8.51
C GLU A 52 -11.87 44.22 -9.41
N TYR A 53 -11.27 44.75 -10.47
CA TYR A 53 -12.01 45.51 -11.47
C TYR A 53 -12.88 44.58 -12.32
N ALA A 54 -14.20 44.75 -12.23
CA ALA A 54 -15.17 43.91 -12.93
C ALA A 54 -15.51 44.36 -14.37
N GLY A 55 -14.85 45.39 -14.91
CA GLY A 55 -15.12 45.89 -16.26
C GLY A 55 -14.36 45.13 -17.36
N HIS A 56 -14.85 45.24 -18.59
CA HIS A 56 -14.30 44.52 -19.76
C HIS A 56 -13.27 45.31 -20.56
N ASP A 57 -13.00 46.56 -20.18
CA ASP A 57 -12.15 47.51 -20.92
C ASP A 57 -10.75 47.69 -20.30
N VAL A 58 -10.23 46.63 -19.67
CA VAL A 58 -8.91 46.59 -19.03
C VAL A 58 -7.80 47.13 -19.95
N ASP A 59 -7.68 46.60 -21.17
CA ASP A 59 -6.62 47.02 -22.11
C ASP A 59 -6.76 48.49 -22.53
N ALA A 60 -7.99 48.97 -22.70
CA ALA A 60 -8.25 50.37 -23.03
C ALA A 60 -7.86 51.30 -21.88
N LEU A 61 -8.13 50.90 -20.63
CA LEU A 61 -7.72 51.64 -19.43
C LEU A 61 -6.20 51.65 -19.27
N VAL A 62 -5.54 50.50 -19.45
CA VAL A 62 -4.07 50.40 -19.40
C VAL A 62 -3.43 51.32 -20.46
N ALA A 63 -3.90 51.25 -21.70
CA ALA A 63 -3.36 52.05 -22.80
C ALA A 63 -3.59 53.56 -22.60
N ARG A 64 -4.73 53.96 -22.03
CA ARG A 64 -5.09 55.39 -21.86
C ARG A 64 -4.50 56.01 -20.59
N LEU A 65 -4.44 55.27 -19.49
CA LEU A 65 -3.87 55.77 -18.24
C LEU A 65 -2.34 55.75 -18.26
N GLY A 66 -1.71 54.81 -18.99
CA GLY A 66 -0.27 54.74 -19.15
C GLY A 66 0.47 54.83 -17.81
N GLY A 67 1.39 55.78 -17.67
CA GLY A 67 2.15 56.00 -16.43
C GLY A 67 1.30 56.38 -15.20
N ARG A 68 0.08 56.89 -15.40
CA ARG A 68 -0.85 57.25 -14.32
C ARG A 68 -1.73 56.09 -13.85
N LEU A 69 -1.64 54.93 -14.51
CA LEU A 69 -2.40 53.74 -14.13
C LEU A 69 -2.15 53.37 -12.66
N GLY A 70 -0.88 53.45 -12.24
CA GLY A 70 -0.45 53.18 -10.87
C GLY A 70 -1.10 54.08 -9.82
N GLU A 71 -1.60 55.28 -10.15
CA GLU A 71 -2.28 56.14 -9.17
C GLU A 71 -3.60 55.52 -8.69
N THR A 72 -4.29 54.79 -9.58
CA THR A 72 -5.65 54.28 -9.36
C THR A 72 -5.70 52.76 -9.24
N PHE A 73 -4.88 52.06 -10.00
CA PHE A 73 -4.92 50.61 -10.12
C PHE A 73 -3.57 49.96 -9.80
N VAL A 74 -3.65 48.74 -9.31
CA VAL A 74 -2.55 47.78 -9.33
C VAL A 74 -2.75 46.89 -10.54
N LEU A 75 -1.79 46.92 -11.48
CA LEU A 75 -1.81 46.11 -12.69
C LEU A 75 -1.19 44.74 -12.42
N ALA A 76 -2.01 43.70 -12.51
CA ALA A 76 -1.56 42.32 -12.58
C ALA A 76 -1.39 41.92 -14.04
N ASP A 77 -0.19 42.14 -14.59
CA ASP A 77 0.17 41.66 -15.93
C ASP A 77 1.10 40.45 -15.78
N ILE A 78 0.55 39.25 -15.94
CA ILE A 78 1.25 37.99 -15.69
C ILE A 78 1.81 37.46 -17.01
N GLY A 79 3.12 37.21 -17.06
CA GLY A 79 3.75 36.62 -18.23
C GLY A 79 3.22 35.22 -18.57
N VAL A 80 3.51 34.75 -19.79
CA VAL A 80 3.13 33.40 -20.26
C VAL A 80 3.81 32.29 -19.47
N ASP A 81 4.94 32.60 -18.82
CA ASP A 81 5.74 31.69 -17.99
C ASP A 81 5.72 32.06 -16.52
N GLU A 82 4.72 32.83 -16.09
CA GLU A 82 4.57 33.27 -14.72
C GLU A 82 3.21 32.89 -14.17
N VAL A 83 3.13 32.73 -12.86
CA VAL A 83 1.87 32.68 -12.11
C VAL A 83 1.81 33.89 -11.20
N GLY A 84 0.64 34.54 -11.15
CA GLY A 84 0.42 35.66 -10.25
C GLY A 84 -0.19 35.19 -8.93
N LEU A 85 0.48 35.43 -7.82
CA LEU A 85 -0.07 35.28 -6.49
C LEU A 85 -0.69 36.61 -6.08
N VAL A 86 -2.00 36.64 -5.82
CA VAL A 86 -2.72 37.86 -5.44
C VAL A 86 -2.86 37.88 -3.92
N LEU A 87 -2.12 38.78 -3.29
CA LEU A 87 -2.19 39.02 -1.86
C LEU A 87 -3.11 40.22 -1.61
N LYS A 88 -4.09 40.04 -0.72
CA LYS A 88 -4.95 41.11 -0.22
C LYS A 88 -4.67 41.28 1.26
N ASN A 89 -4.27 42.49 1.68
CA ASN A 89 -3.84 42.79 3.04
C ASN A 89 -2.78 41.78 3.56
N GLY A 90 -1.80 41.46 2.70
CA GLY A 90 -0.71 40.53 3.00
C GLY A 90 -1.07 39.04 3.00
N LYS A 91 -2.33 38.66 2.72
CA LYS A 91 -2.77 37.26 2.67
C LYS A 91 -3.04 36.84 1.23
N LEU A 92 -2.54 35.68 0.82
CA LEU A 92 -2.88 35.10 -0.48
C LEU A 92 -4.39 34.78 -0.51
N GLU A 93 -5.08 35.38 -1.49
CA GLU A 93 -6.53 35.22 -1.69
C GLU A 93 -6.88 34.64 -3.06
N ASP A 94 -6.02 34.81 -4.06
CA ASP A 94 -6.27 34.31 -5.42
C ASP A 94 -4.97 33.98 -6.17
N VAL A 95 -5.08 33.17 -7.23
CA VAL A 95 -3.99 32.82 -8.14
C VAL A 95 -4.40 33.08 -9.57
N LEU A 96 -3.58 33.88 -10.25
CA LEU A 96 -3.75 34.25 -11.64
C LEU A 96 -2.96 33.31 -12.54
N ALA A 97 -3.65 32.74 -13.51
CA ALA A 97 -3.07 31.87 -14.52
C ALA A 97 -2.07 32.63 -15.42
N PRO A 98 -1.12 31.93 -16.06
CA PRO A 98 -0.17 32.56 -16.98
C PRO A 98 -0.87 33.29 -18.14
N GLY A 99 -0.30 34.43 -18.54
CA GLY A 99 -0.85 35.29 -19.60
C GLY A 99 -2.09 36.10 -19.21
N SER A 100 -2.50 36.06 -17.94
CA SER A 100 -3.65 36.85 -17.47
C SER A 100 -3.28 38.30 -17.22
N ARG A 101 -4.21 39.19 -17.56
CA ARG A 101 -4.12 40.62 -17.28
C ARG A 101 -5.36 41.07 -16.52
N ARG A 102 -5.16 41.58 -15.29
CA ARG A 102 -6.24 42.09 -14.44
C ARG A 102 -5.86 43.42 -13.81
N LEU A 103 -6.88 44.21 -13.47
CA LEU A 103 -6.74 45.45 -12.71
C LEU A 103 -7.37 45.29 -11.33
N TYR A 104 -6.67 45.78 -10.31
CA TYR A 104 -7.20 45.88 -8.97
C TYR A 104 -7.25 47.34 -8.53
N TRP A 105 -8.35 47.75 -7.91
CA TRP A 105 -8.51 49.09 -7.36
C TRP A 105 -7.53 49.32 -6.22
N ARG A 106 -6.85 50.48 -6.24
CA ARG A 106 -6.08 50.97 -5.09
C ARG A 106 -7.01 51.72 -4.13
N GLY A 107 -7.00 51.37 -2.85
CA GLY A 107 -7.83 52.03 -1.85
C GLY A 107 -8.00 51.23 -0.57
N LEU A 108 -9.24 50.78 -0.32
CA LEU A 108 -9.65 50.16 0.95
C LEU A 108 -8.98 48.81 1.24
N VAL A 109 -8.65 48.05 0.21
CA VAL A 109 -7.95 46.77 0.31
C VAL A 109 -6.59 46.94 -0.35
N GLU A 110 -5.53 46.65 0.39
CA GLU A 110 -4.18 46.65 -0.16
C GLU A 110 -4.00 45.39 -1.00
N VAL A 111 -3.75 45.55 -2.30
CA VAL A 111 -3.53 44.44 -3.23
C VAL A 111 -2.09 44.45 -3.71
N GLU A 112 -1.42 43.32 -3.52
CA GLU A 112 -0.10 43.05 -4.05
C GLU A 112 -0.17 41.83 -4.97
N VAL A 113 0.56 41.87 -6.08
CA VAL A 113 0.60 40.77 -7.04
C VAL A 113 2.05 40.31 -7.18
N ARG A 114 2.36 39.18 -6.57
CA ARG A 114 3.69 38.56 -6.64
C ARG A 114 3.74 37.60 -7.81
N ARG A 115 4.70 37.81 -8.72
CA ARG A 115 4.92 36.94 -9.87
C ARG A 115 5.88 35.82 -9.52
N VAL A 116 5.56 34.61 -9.94
CA VAL A 116 6.39 33.42 -9.74
C VAL A 116 6.69 32.81 -11.09
N SER A 117 7.98 32.69 -11.42
CA SER A 117 8.43 32.08 -12.67
C SER A 117 8.23 30.56 -12.65
N LEU A 118 7.46 30.04 -13.61
CA LEU A 118 7.27 28.61 -13.85
C LEU A 118 8.49 27.96 -14.53
N ALA A 119 9.39 28.77 -15.09
CA ALA A 119 10.63 28.29 -15.70
C ALA A 119 11.67 27.89 -14.63
N GLU A 120 11.69 28.61 -13.50
CA GLU A 120 12.64 28.37 -12.40
C GLU A 120 12.19 27.23 -11.49
N THR A 121 10.92 27.24 -11.08
CA THR A 121 10.38 26.21 -10.19
C THR A 121 8.91 25.94 -10.49
N LEU A 122 8.58 24.66 -10.61
CA LEU A 122 7.20 24.19 -10.64
C LEU A 122 6.66 23.94 -9.23
N GLU A 123 7.52 23.85 -8.22
CA GLU A 123 7.13 23.48 -6.86
C GLU A 123 6.50 24.68 -6.13
N LEU A 124 5.37 24.44 -5.47
CA LEU A 124 4.71 25.42 -4.62
C LEU A 124 5.42 25.51 -3.26
N PRO A 125 5.73 26.73 -2.77
CA PRO A 125 6.13 26.92 -1.38
C PRO A 125 5.06 26.39 -0.42
N ARG A 126 5.48 25.82 0.71
CA ARG A 126 4.56 25.20 1.70
C ARG A 126 3.48 26.16 2.22
N GLU A 127 3.82 27.44 2.39
CA GLU A 127 2.88 28.48 2.82
C GLU A 127 1.78 28.71 1.78
N VAL A 128 2.16 28.76 0.50
CA VAL A 128 1.24 28.91 -0.64
C VAL A 128 0.35 27.68 -0.75
N LEU A 129 0.93 26.48 -0.66
CA LEU A 129 0.19 25.21 -0.64
C LEU A 129 -0.87 25.20 0.48
N ALA A 130 -0.48 25.49 1.72
CA ALA A 130 -1.38 25.49 2.87
C ALA A 130 -2.53 26.49 2.68
N ARG A 131 -2.22 27.69 2.18
CA ARG A 131 -3.24 28.72 1.93
C ARG A 131 -4.18 28.33 0.80
N LEU A 132 -3.68 27.76 -0.29
CA LEU A 132 -4.53 27.29 -1.40
C LEU A 132 -5.41 26.10 -1.03
N ARG A 133 -4.96 25.24 -0.10
CA ARG A 133 -5.82 24.20 0.50
C ARG A 133 -6.98 24.83 1.27
N GLN A 134 -6.71 25.82 2.12
CA GLN A 134 -7.75 26.52 2.89
C GLN A 134 -8.78 27.22 1.99
N LEU A 135 -8.34 27.76 0.86
CA LEU A 135 -9.21 28.43 -0.12
C LEU A 135 -9.97 27.46 -1.04
N GLY A 136 -9.67 26.15 -1.01
CA GLY A 136 -10.25 25.17 -1.93
C GLY A 136 -9.86 25.38 -3.41
N ALA A 137 -8.83 26.19 -3.67
CA ALA A 137 -8.38 26.54 -5.01
C ALA A 137 -7.26 25.63 -5.54
N LEU A 138 -6.61 24.86 -4.66
CA LEU A 138 -5.39 24.10 -4.98
C LEU A 138 -5.55 23.19 -6.21
N ALA A 139 -6.59 22.37 -6.25
CA ALA A 139 -6.80 21.39 -7.32
C ALA A 139 -7.02 22.03 -8.71
N LYS A 140 -7.36 23.32 -8.77
CA LYS A 140 -7.54 24.05 -10.04
C LYS A 140 -6.21 24.55 -10.62
N VAL A 141 -5.19 24.71 -9.78
CA VAL A 141 -3.94 25.40 -10.15
C VAL A 141 -2.70 24.53 -10.00
N ALA A 142 -2.78 23.46 -9.21
CA ALA A 142 -1.66 22.61 -8.87
C ALA A 142 -2.07 21.15 -8.69
N VAL A 143 -1.11 20.25 -8.97
CA VAL A 143 -1.17 18.84 -8.56
C VAL A 143 -0.51 18.71 -7.21
N ALA A 144 -1.28 18.26 -6.23
CA ALA A 144 -0.80 18.01 -4.87
C ALA A 144 -0.64 16.51 -4.63
N VAL A 145 0.43 16.14 -3.96
CA VAL A 145 0.73 14.76 -3.59
C VAL A 145 1.24 14.74 -2.15
N ASP A 146 0.61 13.92 -1.32
CA ASP A 146 1.10 13.63 0.02
C ASP A 146 1.83 12.29 -0.04
N VAL A 147 3.14 12.31 0.22
CA VAL A 147 4.00 11.12 0.24
C VAL A 147 4.06 10.65 1.70
N PRO A 148 3.46 9.50 2.05
CA PRO A 148 3.48 8.98 3.41
C PRO A 148 4.90 8.60 3.87
N ALA A 149 5.04 8.35 5.17
CA ALA A 149 6.23 7.68 5.70
C ALA A 149 6.37 6.28 5.07
N GLU A 150 7.61 5.82 4.89
CA GLU A 150 7.93 4.54 4.22
C GLU A 150 7.39 4.44 2.78
N SER A 151 7.23 5.58 2.10
CA SER A 151 6.86 5.66 0.68
C SER A 151 7.78 6.62 -0.05
N ALA A 152 7.89 6.46 -1.36
CA ALA A 152 8.61 7.38 -2.24
C ALA A 152 7.66 7.97 -3.28
N GLY A 153 7.69 9.28 -3.47
CA GLY A 153 6.99 9.92 -4.57
C GLY A 153 7.88 9.98 -5.82
N LEU A 154 7.31 9.85 -7.00
CA LEU A 154 7.99 10.06 -8.28
C LEU A 154 7.31 11.22 -9.00
N LEU A 155 8.08 12.26 -9.32
CA LEU A 155 7.59 13.42 -10.05
C LEU A 155 7.84 13.24 -11.55
N PHE A 156 6.77 13.29 -12.33
CA PHE A 156 6.78 13.29 -13.78
C PHE A 156 6.35 14.66 -14.31
N VAL A 157 7.08 15.15 -15.30
CA VAL A 157 6.75 16.39 -16.01
C VAL A 157 6.79 16.10 -17.50
N ASP A 158 5.67 16.33 -18.18
CA ASP A 158 5.46 15.99 -19.60
C ASP A 158 5.81 14.52 -19.90
N GLY A 159 5.47 13.63 -18.97
CA GLY A 159 5.74 12.19 -19.03
C GLY A 159 7.19 11.77 -18.74
N ARG A 160 8.09 12.70 -18.43
CA ARG A 160 9.48 12.39 -18.08
C ARG A 160 9.68 12.41 -16.56
N LEU A 161 10.37 11.41 -16.03
CA LEU A 161 10.77 11.40 -14.62
C LEU A 161 11.78 12.52 -14.36
N VAL A 162 11.46 13.42 -13.44
CA VAL A 162 12.32 14.55 -13.08
C VAL A 162 13.10 14.26 -11.80
N ARG A 163 12.42 13.80 -10.74
CA ARG A 163 13.04 13.49 -9.45
C ARG A 163 12.16 12.61 -8.56
N THR A 164 12.78 12.01 -7.55
CA THR A 164 12.12 11.32 -6.44
C THR A 164 11.80 12.32 -5.32
N LEU A 165 10.64 12.16 -4.68
CA LEU A 165 10.13 12.98 -3.59
C LEU A 165 10.22 12.19 -2.28
N ALA A 166 10.79 12.84 -1.25
CA ALA A 166 10.82 12.30 0.11
C ALA A 166 9.43 12.38 0.78
N PRO A 167 9.21 11.67 1.90
CA PRO A 167 7.98 11.79 2.68
C PRO A 167 7.64 13.25 3.01
N GLY A 168 6.38 13.63 2.81
CA GLY A 168 5.89 14.99 3.01
C GLY A 168 4.81 15.40 2.02
N ALA A 169 4.25 16.59 2.26
CA ALA A 169 3.28 17.22 1.37
C ALA A 169 4.00 18.03 0.30
N TRP A 170 3.75 17.71 -0.97
CA TRP A 170 4.30 18.39 -2.13
C TRP A 170 3.18 18.91 -3.01
N ALA A 171 3.42 20.01 -3.70
CA ALA A 171 2.51 20.49 -4.73
C ALA A 171 3.28 21.16 -5.85
N PHE A 172 2.76 21.02 -7.07
CA PHE A 172 3.39 21.53 -8.28
C PHE A 172 2.38 22.23 -9.17
N TRP A 173 2.75 23.39 -9.71
CA TRP A 173 1.92 24.16 -10.64
C TRP A 173 1.60 23.33 -11.89
N ASN A 174 0.33 23.32 -12.30
CA ASN A 174 -0.14 22.50 -13.42
C ASN A 174 -0.84 23.35 -14.50
N PHE A 175 -0.12 24.34 -15.03
CA PHE A 175 -0.61 25.22 -16.09
C PHE A 175 -0.03 24.86 -17.46
N ARG A 176 1.29 25.05 -17.63
CA ARG A 176 1.96 24.91 -18.93
C ARG A 176 2.44 23.49 -19.21
N LYS A 177 2.99 22.84 -18.19
CA LYS A 177 3.53 21.48 -18.26
C LYS A 177 2.56 20.54 -17.60
N ASN A 178 2.45 19.33 -18.15
CA ASN A 178 1.66 18.28 -17.54
C ASN A 178 2.46 17.68 -16.37
N VAL A 179 2.07 18.03 -15.15
CA VAL A 179 2.70 17.49 -13.95
C VAL A 179 1.89 16.31 -13.44
N ALA A 180 2.55 15.19 -13.21
CA ALA A 180 1.99 14.03 -12.54
C ALA A 180 2.92 13.59 -11.41
N ALA A 181 2.35 13.11 -10.31
CA ALA A 181 3.10 12.52 -9.23
C ALA A 181 2.49 11.18 -8.85
N GLU A 182 3.34 10.18 -8.70
CA GLU A 182 2.94 8.83 -8.30
C GLU A 182 3.59 8.48 -6.97
N VAL A 183 2.87 7.80 -6.07
CA VAL A 183 3.42 7.36 -4.78
C VAL A 183 3.62 5.85 -4.83
N ILE A 184 4.83 5.41 -4.47
CA ILE A 184 5.22 4.01 -4.41
C ILE A 184 5.45 3.63 -2.96
N GLU A 185 4.74 2.59 -2.52
CA GLU A 185 4.86 2.01 -1.19
C GLU A 185 6.15 1.18 -1.09
N LEU A 186 6.98 1.46 -0.08
CA LEU A 186 8.26 0.78 0.13
C LEU A 186 8.16 -0.33 1.19
N ARG A 187 7.09 -0.34 1.99
CA ARG A 187 6.85 -1.40 2.98
C ARG A 187 6.68 -2.76 2.32
N VAL A 188 6.86 -3.81 3.13
CA VAL A 188 6.67 -5.19 2.69
C VAL A 188 5.24 -5.41 2.23
N GLN A 189 5.11 -6.01 1.04
CA GLN A 189 3.85 -6.35 0.39
C GLN A 189 3.80 -7.86 0.14
N SER A 190 2.60 -8.42 0.28
CA SER A 190 2.35 -9.83 0.00
C SER A 190 1.72 -9.97 -1.39
N VAL A 191 2.25 -10.91 -2.18
CA VAL A 191 1.69 -11.30 -3.48
C VAL A 191 1.27 -12.76 -3.39
N GLU A 192 0.01 -13.03 -3.70
CA GLU A 192 -0.56 -14.37 -3.63
C GLU A 192 -0.89 -14.90 -5.03
N VAL A 193 -0.41 -16.11 -5.32
CA VAL A 193 -0.66 -16.86 -6.55
C VAL A 193 -1.56 -18.04 -6.19
N SER A 194 -2.84 -17.93 -6.57
CA SER A 194 -3.84 -18.95 -6.23
C SER A 194 -4.26 -19.76 -7.44
N GLY A 195 -4.66 -21.01 -7.20
CA GLY A 195 -5.37 -21.84 -8.17
C GLY A 195 -4.51 -22.33 -9.33
N GLN A 196 -3.20 -22.54 -9.14
CA GLN A 196 -2.34 -23.03 -10.22
C GLN A 196 -2.50 -24.53 -10.39
N GLU A 197 -3.16 -24.94 -11.46
CA GLU A 197 -3.24 -26.34 -11.88
C GLU A 197 -1.96 -26.74 -12.59
N LEU A 198 -1.27 -27.74 -12.04
CA LEU A 198 0.05 -28.16 -12.46
C LEU A 198 0.13 -29.67 -12.49
N LEU A 199 1.03 -30.17 -13.34
CA LEU A 199 1.34 -31.58 -13.47
C LEU A 199 2.74 -31.83 -12.92
N THR A 200 2.86 -32.80 -12.02
CA THR A 200 4.13 -33.30 -11.50
C THR A 200 4.85 -34.18 -12.52
N ARG A 201 6.11 -34.55 -12.24
CA ARG A 201 6.92 -35.41 -13.11
C ARG A 201 6.30 -36.80 -13.34
N ASP A 202 5.61 -37.33 -12.35
CA ASP A 202 4.88 -38.61 -12.36
C ASP A 202 3.44 -38.49 -12.89
N ARG A 203 3.09 -37.36 -13.54
CA ARG A 203 1.79 -37.11 -14.19
C ARG A 203 0.60 -37.04 -13.22
N VAL A 204 0.83 -36.61 -11.98
CA VAL A 204 -0.26 -36.31 -11.04
C VAL A 204 -0.67 -34.85 -11.22
N SER A 205 -1.96 -34.64 -11.48
CA SER A 205 -2.55 -33.29 -11.51
C SER A 205 -2.76 -32.80 -10.08
N LEU A 206 -2.34 -31.57 -9.79
CA LEU A 206 -2.53 -30.94 -8.49
C LEU A 206 -2.76 -29.44 -8.64
N ARG A 207 -3.39 -28.84 -7.63
CA ARG A 207 -3.61 -27.39 -7.57
C ARG A 207 -2.80 -26.79 -6.43
N VAL A 208 -1.93 -25.84 -6.73
CA VAL A 208 -1.04 -25.20 -5.75
C VAL A 208 -1.42 -23.74 -5.55
N ASN A 209 -1.39 -23.33 -4.29
CA ASN A 209 -1.41 -21.93 -3.86
C ASN A 209 -0.06 -21.56 -3.26
N LEU A 210 0.43 -20.38 -3.58
CA LEU A 210 1.73 -19.89 -3.14
C LEU A 210 1.61 -18.41 -2.76
N ALA A 211 2.40 -17.99 -1.78
CA ALA A 211 2.55 -16.59 -1.43
C ALA A 211 4.02 -16.19 -1.41
N ALA A 212 4.26 -14.93 -1.74
CA ALA A 212 5.56 -14.30 -1.68
C ALA A 212 5.46 -12.97 -0.98
N THR A 213 6.53 -12.61 -0.26
CA THR A 213 6.70 -11.28 0.31
C THR A 213 7.77 -10.54 -0.47
N MET A 214 7.49 -9.29 -0.81
CA MET A 214 8.41 -8.42 -1.53
C MET A 214 8.43 -7.02 -0.93
N ARG A 215 9.48 -6.26 -1.23
CA ARG A 215 9.53 -4.81 -0.99
C ARG A 215 10.15 -4.11 -2.18
N VAL A 216 9.79 -2.85 -2.39
CA VAL A 216 10.44 -2.00 -3.38
C VAL A 216 11.70 -1.41 -2.75
N THR A 217 12.85 -1.64 -3.38
CA THR A 217 14.15 -1.09 -2.95
C THR A 217 14.57 0.10 -3.79
N ASP A 218 14.22 0.10 -5.08
CA ASP A 218 14.44 1.21 -6.00
C ASP A 218 13.12 1.57 -6.71
N PRO A 219 12.40 2.61 -6.25
CA PRO A 219 11.11 3.00 -6.82
C PRO A 219 11.23 3.49 -8.27
N VAL A 220 12.39 4.06 -8.65
CA VAL A 220 12.63 4.52 -10.02
C VAL A 220 12.72 3.31 -10.93
N ALA A 221 13.59 2.35 -10.62
CA ALA A 221 13.73 1.14 -11.42
C ALA A 221 12.41 0.33 -11.49
N ALA A 222 11.67 0.24 -10.37
CA ALA A 222 10.38 -0.45 -10.30
C ALA A 222 9.33 0.15 -11.24
N ARG A 223 9.37 1.47 -11.46
CA ARG A 223 8.42 2.18 -12.32
C ARG A 223 8.86 2.31 -13.78
N THR A 224 10.17 2.41 -14.03
CA THR A 224 10.69 2.65 -15.39
C THR A 224 11.03 1.39 -16.15
N LYS A 225 11.47 0.33 -15.46
CA LYS A 225 11.89 -0.92 -16.14
C LYS A 225 10.72 -1.87 -16.41
N VAL A 226 9.65 -1.77 -15.63
CA VAL A 226 8.48 -2.64 -15.73
C VAL A 226 7.22 -1.80 -15.57
N ALA A 227 6.20 -2.04 -16.41
CA ALA A 227 4.95 -1.30 -16.34
C ALA A 227 4.19 -1.52 -15.01
N LYS A 228 4.13 -2.77 -14.55
CA LYS A 228 3.53 -3.18 -13.28
C LYS A 228 4.41 -4.26 -12.62
N PHE A 229 5.23 -3.86 -11.66
CA PHE A 229 6.16 -4.77 -10.99
C PHE A 229 5.47 -5.90 -10.23
N GLY A 230 4.28 -5.65 -9.65
CA GLY A 230 3.46 -6.68 -8.97
C GLY A 230 3.02 -7.78 -9.95
N ASP A 231 2.45 -7.40 -11.10
CA ASP A 231 2.04 -8.35 -12.14
C ASP A 231 3.24 -9.12 -12.71
N GLN A 232 4.39 -8.47 -12.84
CA GLN A 232 5.62 -9.15 -13.29
C GLN A 232 6.10 -10.16 -12.26
N LEU A 233 6.13 -9.82 -10.96
CA LEU A 233 6.46 -10.79 -9.91
C LEU A 233 5.47 -11.96 -9.93
N TYR A 234 4.17 -11.69 -10.04
CA TYR A 234 3.13 -12.71 -10.11
C TYR A 234 3.39 -13.72 -11.25
N ARG A 235 3.76 -13.24 -12.45
CA ARG A 235 4.13 -14.11 -13.58
C ARG A 235 5.39 -14.93 -13.32
N GLU A 236 6.44 -14.31 -12.77
CA GLU A 236 7.67 -15.03 -12.47
C GLU A 236 7.47 -16.11 -11.39
N LEU A 237 6.61 -15.85 -10.40
CA LEU A 237 6.19 -16.85 -9.41
C LEU A 237 5.46 -18.03 -10.06
N GLN A 238 4.55 -17.77 -11.00
CA GLN A 238 3.87 -18.84 -11.75
C GLN A 238 4.85 -19.70 -12.56
N TYR A 239 5.81 -19.08 -13.24
CA TYR A 239 6.82 -19.81 -14.01
C TYR A 239 7.78 -20.60 -13.12
N GLY A 240 8.23 -20.00 -12.01
CA GLY A 240 9.06 -20.67 -11.02
C GLY A 240 8.36 -21.88 -10.43
N LEU A 241 7.11 -21.71 -9.99
CA LEU A 241 6.29 -22.78 -9.45
C LEU A 241 6.09 -23.91 -10.46
N ARG A 242 5.72 -23.61 -11.70
CA ARG A 242 5.56 -24.62 -12.76
C ARG A 242 6.86 -25.38 -13.02
N LYS A 243 7.98 -24.67 -13.10
CA LYS A 243 9.30 -25.26 -13.35
C LYS A 243 9.68 -26.26 -12.26
N VAL A 244 9.51 -25.90 -10.99
CA VAL A 244 9.92 -26.78 -9.88
C VAL A 244 8.94 -27.95 -9.71
N VAL A 245 7.63 -27.71 -9.79
CA VAL A 245 6.60 -28.77 -9.66
C VAL A 245 6.72 -29.81 -10.77
N SER A 246 6.93 -29.39 -12.03
CA SER A 246 7.05 -30.34 -13.14
C SER A 246 8.35 -31.14 -13.14
N ALA A 247 9.36 -30.73 -12.37
CA ALA A 247 10.63 -31.46 -12.25
C ALA A 247 10.63 -32.52 -11.14
N ARG A 248 9.68 -32.44 -10.19
CA ARG A 248 9.62 -33.30 -8.98
C ARG A 248 8.43 -34.26 -9.03
N THR A 249 8.54 -35.37 -8.30
CA THR A 249 7.41 -36.30 -8.09
C THR A 249 6.47 -35.79 -6.99
N LEU A 250 5.26 -36.37 -6.88
CA LEU A 250 4.32 -35.98 -5.83
C LEU A 250 4.91 -36.16 -4.42
N ASP A 251 5.55 -37.30 -4.16
CA ASP A 251 6.12 -37.62 -2.85
C ASP A 251 7.23 -36.65 -2.44
N GLU A 252 8.09 -36.24 -3.39
CA GLU A 252 9.13 -35.23 -3.14
C GLU A 252 8.53 -33.87 -2.77
N LEU A 253 7.44 -33.48 -3.41
CA LEU A 253 6.73 -32.22 -3.13
C LEU A 253 6.02 -32.23 -1.77
N LEU A 254 5.50 -33.38 -1.36
CA LEU A 254 4.84 -33.55 -0.06
C LEU A 254 5.85 -33.70 1.09
N GLY A 255 6.99 -34.33 0.84
CA GLY A 255 8.03 -34.64 1.83
C GLY A 255 8.97 -33.47 2.16
N ASP A 256 9.35 -32.66 1.17
CA ASP A 256 10.33 -31.58 1.35
C ASP A 256 9.87 -30.24 0.77
N LYS A 257 8.91 -29.62 1.47
CA LYS A 257 8.38 -28.29 1.12
C LYS A 257 9.43 -27.18 1.25
N ALA A 258 10.37 -27.30 2.19
CA ALA A 258 11.38 -26.27 2.41
C ALA A 258 12.33 -26.14 1.20
N SER A 259 12.72 -27.28 0.62
CA SER A 259 13.51 -27.32 -0.61
C SER A 259 12.76 -26.75 -1.81
N LEU A 260 11.45 -27.03 -1.93
CA LEU A 260 10.60 -26.45 -2.96
C LEU A 260 10.55 -24.91 -2.87
N ASP A 261 10.33 -24.38 -1.66
CA ASP A 261 10.28 -22.93 -1.41
C ASP A 261 11.62 -22.26 -1.76
N ALA A 262 12.74 -22.87 -1.40
CA ALA A 262 14.08 -22.37 -1.70
C ALA A 262 14.38 -22.33 -3.21
N ASP A 263 13.99 -23.37 -3.97
CA ASP A 263 14.19 -23.43 -5.41
C ASP A 263 13.35 -22.37 -6.14
N ILE A 264 12.08 -22.20 -5.76
CA ILE A 264 11.21 -21.18 -6.34
C ILE A 264 11.76 -19.79 -5.99
N PHE A 265 12.15 -19.56 -4.74
CA PHE A 265 12.77 -18.31 -4.30
C PHE A 265 14.03 -17.98 -5.11
N GLY A 266 14.93 -18.94 -5.28
CA GLY A 266 16.17 -18.79 -6.05
C GLY A 266 15.91 -18.43 -7.51
N TYR A 267 14.96 -19.12 -8.16
CA TYR A 267 14.55 -18.82 -9.53
C TYR A 267 14.00 -17.40 -9.66
N VAL A 268 13.02 -17.04 -8.83
CA VAL A 268 12.33 -15.74 -8.92
C VAL A 268 13.28 -14.61 -8.59
N ARG A 269 14.06 -14.73 -7.51
CA ARG A 269 15.06 -13.73 -7.13
C ARG A 269 16.03 -13.44 -8.28
N GLY A 270 16.52 -14.48 -8.96
CA GLY A 270 17.41 -14.31 -10.12
C GLY A 270 16.77 -13.56 -11.29
N LYS A 271 15.45 -13.65 -11.47
CA LYS A 271 14.72 -12.97 -12.55
C LYS A 271 14.31 -11.54 -12.22
N VAL A 272 13.99 -11.26 -10.95
CA VAL A 272 13.52 -9.94 -10.53
C VAL A 272 14.65 -9.00 -10.11
N THR A 273 15.85 -9.55 -9.87
CA THR A 273 17.04 -8.75 -9.56
C THR A 273 17.33 -7.82 -10.72
N GLY A 274 17.08 -6.53 -10.51
CA GLY A 274 17.25 -5.49 -11.53
C GLY A 274 15.99 -4.68 -11.79
N PHE A 275 14.80 -5.14 -11.39
CA PHE A 275 13.55 -4.39 -11.50
C PHE A 275 13.27 -3.48 -10.30
N GLY A 276 14.23 -3.27 -9.39
CA GLY A 276 14.04 -2.41 -8.20
C GLY A 276 13.14 -3.02 -7.13
N ILE A 277 12.87 -4.32 -7.21
CA ILE A 277 12.12 -5.09 -6.21
C ILE A 277 13.02 -6.15 -5.58
N GLU A 278 12.82 -6.39 -4.29
CA GLU A 278 13.46 -7.43 -3.53
C GLU A 278 12.40 -8.41 -3.02
N VAL A 279 12.56 -9.69 -3.35
CA VAL A 279 11.73 -10.77 -2.78
C VAL A 279 12.38 -11.22 -1.49
N LEU A 280 11.63 -11.17 -0.39
CA LEU A 280 12.10 -11.52 0.95
C LEU A 280 11.86 -12.99 1.26
N GLY A 281 10.77 -13.55 0.74
CA GLY A 281 10.43 -14.95 0.94
C GLY A 281 9.37 -15.42 -0.04
N VAL A 282 9.36 -16.72 -0.27
CA VAL A 282 8.34 -17.44 -1.04
C VAL A 282 7.97 -18.68 -0.24
N GLY A 283 6.68 -18.99 -0.18
CA GLY A 283 6.17 -20.17 0.51
C GLY A 283 4.95 -20.75 -0.18
N VAL A 284 4.95 -22.06 -0.40
CA VAL A 284 3.76 -22.80 -0.82
C VAL A 284 2.77 -22.87 0.35
N LYS A 285 1.59 -22.29 0.15
CA LYS A 285 0.51 -22.32 1.15
C LYS A 285 -0.14 -23.71 1.18
N ASP A 286 -0.71 -24.11 0.06
CA ASP A 286 -1.52 -25.32 -0.04
C ASP A 286 -1.23 -26.09 -1.32
N VAL A 287 -1.24 -27.42 -1.22
CA VAL A 287 -1.22 -28.36 -2.34
C VAL A 287 -2.49 -29.18 -2.26
N ILE A 288 -3.38 -28.99 -3.23
CA ILE A 288 -4.69 -29.62 -3.30
C ILE A 288 -4.62 -30.73 -4.35
N LEU A 289 -4.89 -31.95 -3.91
CA LEU A 289 -4.92 -33.13 -4.77
C LEU A 289 -6.36 -33.42 -5.23
N PRO A 290 -6.55 -34.02 -6.42
CA PRO A 290 -7.82 -34.59 -6.84
C PRO A 290 -8.31 -35.63 -5.82
N GLY A 291 -9.63 -35.77 -5.69
CA GLY A 291 -10.25 -36.67 -4.71
C GLY A 291 -9.77 -38.13 -4.86
N GLU A 292 -9.75 -38.64 -6.08
CA GLU A 292 -9.30 -40.00 -6.40
C GLU A 292 -7.85 -40.26 -5.93
N MET A 293 -6.93 -39.33 -6.18
CA MET A 293 -5.53 -39.49 -5.79
C MET A 293 -5.36 -39.45 -4.27
N LYS A 294 -6.13 -38.60 -3.57
CA LYS A 294 -6.13 -38.52 -2.11
C LYS A 294 -6.57 -39.84 -1.48
N GLU A 295 -7.59 -40.48 -2.06
CA GLU A 295 -8.07 -41.80 -1.60
C GLU A 295 -7.03 -42.89 -1.80
N ILE A 296 -6.38 -42.94 -2.97
CA ILE A 296 -5.29 -43.88 -3.26
C ILE A 296 -4.15 -43.70 -2.25
N LEU A 297 -3.67 -42.47 -2.06
CA LEU A 297 -2.55 -42.19 -1.15
C LEU A 297 -2.89 -42.60 0.29
N ASN A 298 -4.11 -42.29 0.76
CA ASN A 298 -4.58 -42.71 2.08
C ASN A 298 -4.59 -44.24 2.22
N SER A 299 -5.03 -44.97 1.18
CA SER A 299 -5.05 -46.43 1.20
C SER A 299 -3.64 -47.03 1.26
N VAL A 300 -2.68 -46.45 0.51
CA VAL A 300 -1.28 -46.90 0.47
C VAL A 300 -0.62 -46.67 1.84
N VAL A 301 -0.78 -45.47 2.41
CA VAL A 301 -0.23 -45.14 3.74
C VAL A 301 -0.84 -46.02 4.82
N GLN A 302 -2.15 -46.31 4.76
CA GLN A 302 -2.80 -47.23 5.69
C GLN A 302 -2.22 -48.65 5.58
N ALA A 303 -2.02 -49.16 4.35
CA ALA A 303 -1.43 -50.46 4.11
C ALA A 303 0.02 -50.55 4.61
N GLU A 304 0.84 -49.52 4.35
CA GLU A 304 2.22 -49.44 4.85
C GLU A 304 2.27 -49.41 6.38
N LYS A 305 1.45 -48.60 7.03
CA LYS A 305 1.37 -48.53 8.49
C LYS A 305 0.88 -49.85 9.09
N ALA A 306 -0.09 -50.51 8.48
CA ALA A 306 -0.57 -51.82 8.90
C ALA A 306 0.52 -52.91 8.73
N ALA A 307 1.28 -52.87 7.64
CA ALA A 307 2.41 -53.77 7.41
C ALA A 307 3.51 -53.54 8.46
N GLN A 308 3.88 -52.28 8.70
CA GLN A 308 4.88 -51.89 9.70
C GLN A 308 4.45 -52.33 11.11
N ALA A 309 3.18 -52.11 11.48
CA ALA A 309 2.63 -52.57 12.75
C ALA A 309 2.66 -54.10 12.88
N ASN A 310 2.36 -54.84 11.81
CA ASN A 310 2.44 -56.30 11.82
C ASN A 310 3.87 -56.82 11.98
N VAL A 311 4.86 -56.18 11.34
CA VAL A 311 6.27 -56.55 11.50
C VAL A 311 6.74 -56.30 12.93
N ILE A 312 6.40 -55.15 13.51
CA ILE A 312 6.70 -54.84 14.91
C ILE A 312 6.04 -55.87 15.82
N ARG A 313 4.74 -56.13 15.65
CA ARG A 313 4.01 -57.12 16.46
C ARG A 313 4.66 -58.51 16.39
N ARG A 314 4.96 -59.01 15.18
CA ARG A 314 5.62 -60.33 15.04
C ARG A 314 7.02 -60.35 15.66
N ARG A 315 7.77 -59.25 15.57
CA ARG A 315 9.09 -59.12 16.18
C ARG A 315 8.98 -59.15 17.71
N GLU A 316 8.00 -58.43 18.28
CA GLU A 316 7.72 -58.44 19.71
C GLU A 316 7.24 -59.81 20.18
N GLU A 317 6.33 -60.47 19.46
CA GLU A 317 5.88 -61.83 19.77
C GLU A 317 7.03 -62.84 19.75
N ALA A 318 7.93 -62.76 18.76
CA ALA A 318 9.10 -63.63 18.68
C ALA A 318 10.10 -63.36 19.82
N ASN A 319 10.33 -62.10 20.15
CA ASN A 319 11.19 -61.70 21.27
C ASN A 319 10.61 -62.18 22.60
N ALA A 320 9.30 -61.98 22.83
CA ALA A 320 8.59 -62.45 24.01
C ALA A 320 8.67 -63.98 24.12
N THR A 321 8.42 -64.71 23.03
CA THR A 321 8.50 -66.19 22.99
C THR A 321 9.92 -66.68 23.30
N ARG A 322 10.95 -66.03 22.76
CA ARG A 322 12.36 -66.34 23.08
C ARG A 322 12.68 -66.08 24.54
N SER A 323 12.19 -64.97 25.10
CA SER A 323 12.36 -64.65 26.52
C SER A 323 11.67 -65.69 27.41
N LEU A 324 10.46 -66.11 27.05
CA LEU A 324 9.73 -67.17 27.76
C LEU A 324 10.44 -68.52 27.68
N LEU A 325 10.96 -68.90 26.51
CA LEU A 325 11.74 -70.14 26.34
C LEU A 325 13.01 -70.13 27.20
N ASN A 326 13.75 -69.02 27.22
CA ASN A 326 14.93 -68.88 28.07
C ASN A 326 14.55 -68.95 29.55
N THR A 327 13.44 -68.31 29.94
CA THR A 327 12.92 -68.39 31.31
C THR A 327 12.54 -69.82 31.67
N ALA A 328 11.87 -70.56 30.78
CA ALA A 328 11.49 -71.95 31.00
C ALA A 328 12.72 -72.86 31.18
N ARG A 329 13.77 -72.68 30.36
CA ARG A 329 15.04 -73.41 30.52
C ARG A 329 15.71 -73.12 31.87
N LEU A 330 15.78 -71.86 32.27
CA LEU A 330 16.35 -71.48 33.57
C LEU A 330 15.55 -72.07 34.75
N ILE A 331 14.22 -72.17 34.61
CA ILE A 331 13.35 -72.80 35.59
C ILE A 331 13.59 -74.32 35.66
N GLU A 332 13.74 -74.98 34.50
CA GLU A 332 14.02 -76.42 34.42
C GLU A 332 15.40 -76.78 35.02
N GLU A 333 16.42 -75.94 34.77
CA GLU A 333 17.77 -76.13 35.29
C GLU A 333 17.91 -75.80 36.78
N ASN A 334 17.03 -74.96 37.34
CA ASN A 334 17.12 -74.49 38.73
C ASN A 334 15.79 -74.68 39.51
N PRO A 335 15.67 -75.77 40.30
CA PRO A 335 14.48 -76.05 41.10
C PRO A 335 14.10 -74.92 42.08
N THR A 336 15.07 -74.17 42.60
CA THR A 336 14.83 -73.05 43.51
C THR A 336 14.17 -71.86 42.78
N LEU A 337 14.52 -71.63 41.51
CA LEU A 337 13.89 -70.60 40.68
C LEU A 337 12.43 -70.95 40.35
N MET A 338 12.13 -72.23 40.07
CA MET A 338 10.76 -72.71 39.90
C MET A 338 9.93 -72.39 41.14
N ARG A 339 10.43 -72.73 42.33
CA ARG A 339 9.72 -72.48 43.59
C ARG A 339 9.49 -70.98 43.82
N LEU A 340 10.47 -70.14 43.51
CA LEU A 340 10.31 -68.68 43.60
C LEU A 340 9.24 -68.15 42.64
N LYS A 341 9.15 -68.71 41.42
CA LYS A 341 8.10 -68.34 40.45
C LYS A 341 6.70 -68.83 40.86
N GLU A 342 6.60 -70.01 41.47
CA GLU A 342 5.35 -70.49 42.08
C GLU A 342 4.88 -69.55 43.19
N LEU A 343 5.81 -69.11 44.06
CA LEU A 343 5.51 -68.16 45.12
C LEU A 343 5.12 -66.78 44.57
N GLU A 344 5.79 -66.27 43.53
CA GLU A 344 5.41 -65.01 42.86
C GLU A 344 4.01 -65.11 42.20
N ALA A 345 3.67 -66.26 41.62
CA ALA A 345 2.34 -66.51 41.06
C ALA A 345 1.28 -66.58 42.16
N LEU A 346 1.57 -67.26 43.27
CA LEU A 346 0.71 -67.31 44.46
C LEU A 346 0.50 -65.91 45.05
N GLU A 347 1.56 -65.11 45.17
CA GLU A 347 1.50 -63.72 45.63
C GLU A 347 0.56 -62.87 44.77
N LYS A 348 0.69 -62.93 43.44
CA LYS A 348 -0.21 -62.24 42.49
C LYS A 348 -1.65 -62.70 42.58
N VAL A 349 -1.90 -63.97 42.90
CA VAL A 349 -3.25 -64.50 43.10
C VAL A 349 -3.81 -64.00 44.43
N THR A 350 -3.03 -63.99 45.50
CA THR A 350 -3.46 -63.49 46.81
C THR A 350 -3.67 -61.97 46.82
N GLU A 351 -2.90 -61.21 46.03
CA GLU A 351 -3.07 -59.76 45.88
C GLU A 351 -4.42 -59.39 45.23
N LYS A 352 -5.02 -60.29 44.43
CA LYS A 352 -6.35 -60.12 43.83
C LYS A 352 -7.50 -60.60 44.71
N ILE A 353 -7.22 -61.16 45.90
CA ILE A 353 -8.22 -61.76 46.78
C ILE A 353 -8.18 -61.05 48.15
N ASP A 354 -9.19 -60.23 48.45
CA ASP A 354 -9.29 -59.45 49.71
C ASP A 354 -9.48 -60.30 50.98
N ARG A 355 -9.95 -61.56 50.86
CA ARG A 355 -10.18 -62.46 52.01
C ARG A 355 -9.94 -63.92 51.66
N PHE A 356 -9.00 -64.54 52.35
CA PHE A 356 -8.71 -65.96 52.26
C PHE A 356 -9.17 -66.68 53.54
N THR A 357 -10.10 -67.64 53.44
CA THR A 357 -10.59 -68.41 54.58
C THR A 357 -9.86 -69.75 54.62
N VAL A 358 -8.86 -69.88 55.51
CA VAL A 358 -8.08 -71.11 55.68
C VAL A 358 -8.84 -72.08 56.60
N PHE A 359 -9.37 -73.18 56.04
CA PHE A 359 -9.90 -74.29 56.82
C PHE A 359 -8.75 -75.22 57.23
N GLY A 360 -8.17 -75.02 58.42
CA GLY A 360 -7.11 -75.89 58.95
C GLY A 360 -6.11 -75.29 59.95
N GLY A 361 -6.19 -73.99 60.24
CA GLY A 361 -5.26 -73.32 61.16
C GLY A 361 -3.90 -72.99 60.52
N LEU A 362 -3.25 -71.94 61.03
CA LEU A 362 -2.00 -71.38 60.48
C LEU A 362 -0.83 -72.38 60.41
N ASP A 363 -0.76 -73.33 61.34
CA ASP A 363 0.31 -74.34 61.40
C ASP A 363 0.28 -75.34 60.24
N GLY A 364 -0.89 -75.60 59.66
CA GLY A 364 -1.04 -76.51 58.51
C GLY A 364 -0.47 -75.93 57.22
N VAL A 365 -0.60 -74.61 57.03
CA VAL A 365 -0.11 -73.90 55.85
C VAL A 365 1.42 -73.74 55.89
N LEU A 366 1.96 -73.40 57.07
CA LEU A 366 3.40 -73.24 57.28
C LEU A 366 4.18 -74.55 57.09
N ASN A 367 3.64 -75.67 57.57
CA ASN A 367 4.32 -76.97 57.42
C ASN A 367 4.21 -77.54 56.00
N GLN A 368 3.06 -77.40 55.32
CA GLN A 368 2.90 -77.93 53.95
C GLN A 368 3.70 -77.16 52.89
N LEU A 369 3.99 -75.87 53.11
CA LEU A 369 4.88 -75.09 52.24
C LEU A 369 6.35 -75.53 52.34
N VAL A 370 6.76 -76.05 53.52
CA VAL A 370 8.14 -76.46 53.85
C VAL A 370 8.40 -77.94 53.54
N THR A 371 7.37 -78.79 53.46
CA THR A 371 7.51 -80.21 53.11
C THR A 371 6.93 -80.52 51.74
N LEU A 372 7.58 -80.06 50.68
CA LEU A 372 7.47 -80.64 49.34
C LEU A 372 8.90 -80.96 48.89
N LYS A 373 9.25 -82.25 48.99
CA LYS A 373 10.54 -82.79 48.58
C LYS A 373 10.69 -82.78 47.06
#